data_AF-A0A2X0M984-F1
#
_entry.id   AF-A0A2X0M984-F1
#
_cell.length_a   1.000
_cell.length_b   1.000
_cell.length_c   1.000
_cell.angle_alpha   90.00
_cell.angle_beta   90.00
_cell.angle_gamma   90.00
#
_symmetry.space_group_name_H-M   'P 1'
#
loop_
_entity.id
_entity.type
_entity.pdbx_description
1 polymer ?
#
loop_
_entity_poly.entity_id
_entity_poly.type
_entity_poly.pdbx_seq_one_letter_code
_entity_poly.pdbx_strand_id
1 'polypeptide(L)'
;MPAPTTSARLIKVLCLLSEAHSTDPCSESSTYHSTLSSYVTRLCRDAGNEEPSEALVIAANAQHVRRWDKPRNEYSMGLSGYKMWRVSAVRCGRGQGS
;
A
#
# COMPACT_ATOMS: atom_id res chain seq x y z
N MET A 1 28.54 7.02 -14.55
CA MET A 1 27.35 7.13 -13.68
C MET A 1 26.57 5.84 -13.82
N PRO A 2 26.44 4.99 -12.77
CA PRO A 2 25.54 3.86 -12.87
C PRO A 2 24.10 4.38 -13.02
N ALA A 3 23.36 3.83 -13.97
CA ALA A 3 21.95 4.13 -14.18
C ALA A 3 21.13 3.72 -12.94
N PRO A 4 19.97 4.37 -12.68
CA PRO A 4 19.08 3.94 -11.60
C PRO A 4 18.75 2.46 -11.77
N THR A 5 19.17 1.62 -10.82
CA THR A 5 19.02 0.16 -10.95
C THR A 5 17.63 -0.25 -10.51
N THR A 6 16.62 0.10 -11.32
CA THR A 6 15.28 -0.43 -11.15
C THR A 6 15.29 -1.90 -11.56
N SER A 7 15.29 -2.80 -10.57
CA SER A 7 15.27 -4.25 -10.81
C SER A 7 13.99 -4.69 -11.52
N ALA A 8 14.08 -5.73 -12.37
CA ALA A 8 12.90 -6.37 -12.97
C ALA A 8 11.89 -6.85 -11.92
N ARG A 9 12.38 -7.24 -10.74
CA ARG A 9 11.54 -7.59 -9.58
C ARG A 9 10.74 -6.39 -9.10
N LEU A 10 11.39 -5.24 -8.90
CA LEU A 10 10.73 -4.01 -8.44
C LEU A 10 9.64 -3.58 -9.42
N ILE A 11 9.94 -3.58 -10.72
CA ILE A 11 8.96 -3.25 -11.77
C ILE A 11 7.74 -4.17 -11.65
N LYS A 12 7.95 -5.48 -11.58
CA LYS A 12 6.86 -6.46 -11.45
C LYS A 12 6.00 -6.20 -10.21
N VAL A 13 6.61 -5.92 -9.06
CA VAL A 13 5.87 -5.63 -7.82
C VAL A 13 5.05 -4.35 -7.96
N LEU A 14 5.62 -3.28 -8.52
CA LEU A 14 4.90 -2.02 -8.73
C LEU A 14 3.72 -2.18 -9.69
N CYS A 15 3.87 -2.97 -10.76
CA CYS A 15 2.77 -3.30 -11.66
C CYS A 15 1.63 -4.01 -10.92
N LEU A 16 1.94 -5.03 -10.12
CA LEU A 16 0.93 -5.78 -9.34
C LEU A 16 0.22 -4.90 -8.31
N LEU A 17 0.93 -3.98 -7.67
CA LEU A 17 0.34 -3.02 -6.73
C LEU A 17 -0.56 -2.02 -7.45
N SER A 18 -0.12 -1.51 -8.59
CA SER A 18 -0.92 -0.61 -9.43
C SER A 18 -2.22 -1.29 -9.90
N GLU A 19 -2.12 -2.54 -10.39
CA GLU A 19 -3.27 -3.36 -10.75
C GLU A 19 -4.21 -3.54 -9.54
N ALA A 20 -3.69 -3.90 -8.37
CA ALA A 20 -4.51 -4.04 -7.17
C ALA A 20 -5.22 -2.73 -6.80
N HIS A 21 -4.53 -1.59 -6.85
CA HIS A 21 -5.13 -0.28 -6.57
C HIS A 21 -6.20 0.14 -7.59
N SER A 22 -6.07 -0.28 -8.86
CA SER A 22 -7.09 -0.03 -9.88
C SER A 22 -8.44 -0.68 -9.57
N THR A 23 -8.48 -1.66 -8.67
CA THR A 23 -9.72 -2.33 -8.22
C THR A 23 -10.44 -1.60 -7.09
N ASP A 24 -9.87 -0.50 -6.57
CA ASP A 24 -10.53 0.36 -5.59
C ASP A 24 -11.71 1.12 -6.23
N PRO A 25 -12.97 0.86 -5.82
CA PRO A 25 -14.14 1.51 -6.40
C PRO A 25 -14.17 3.03 -6.19
N CYS A 26 -13.44 3.56 -5.19
CA CYS A 26 -13.35 4.99 -4.93
C CYS A 26 -12.08 5.64 -5.50
N SER A 27 -11.16 4.86 -6.09
CA SER A 27 -9.86 5.32 -6.63
C SER A 27 -8.91 6.02 -5.65
N GLU A 28 -9.24 6.09 -4.36
CA GLU A 28 -8.41 6.72 -3.32
C GLU A 28 -7.03 6.07 -3.22
N SER A 29 -6.97 4.75 -3.35
CA SER A 29 -5.73 3.98 -3.24
C SER A 29 -4.72 4.30 -4.35
N SER A 30 -5.19 4.62 -5.55
CA SER A 30 -4.35 5.05 -6.68
C SER A 30 -3.74 6.44 -6.43
N THR A 31 -4.50 7.35 -5.82
CA THR A 31 -4.00 8.68 -5.40
C THR A 31 -2.92 8.55 -4.33
N TYR A 32 -3.13 7.69 -3.33
CA TYR A 32 -2.12 7.43 -2.30
C TYR A 32 -0.86 6.80 -2.90
N HIS A 33 -1.00 5.81 -3.78
CA HIS A 33 0.11 5.13 -4.45
C HIS A 33 1.04 6.09 -5.19
N SER A 34 0.47 6.95 -6.04
CA SER A 34 1.24 7.95 -6.79
C SER A 34 1.90 9.01 -5.89
N THR A 35 1.16 9.47 -4.88
CA THR A 35 1.66 10.46 -3.91
C THR A 35 2.82 9.90 -3.09
N LEU A 36 2.70 8.67 -2.58
CA LEU A 36 3.70 8.02 -1.75
C LEU A 36 4.98 7.69 -2.52
N SER A 37 4.87 7.26 -3.78
CA SER A 37 6.02 7.09 -4.66
C SER A 37 6.85 8.37 -4.77
N SER A 38 6.19 9.50 -5.05
CA SER A 38 6.86 10.80 -5.16
C SER A 38 7.45 11.27 -3.83
N TYR A 39 6.72 11.05 -2.73
CA TYR A 39 7.11 11.46 -1.40
C TYR A 39 8.34 10.70 -0.87
N VAL A 40 8.42 9.39 -1.09
CA VAL A 40 9.56 8.57 -0.68
C VAL A 40 10.84 8.98 -1.40
N THR A 41 10.79 9.21 -2.71
CA THR A 41 11.95 9.71 -3.46
C THR A 41 12.43 11.05 -2.93
N ARG A 42 11.50 11.97 -2.63
CA ARG A 42 11.84 13.26 -2.03
C ARG A 42 12.49 13.10 -0.65
N LEU A 43 11.90 12.32 0.26
CA LEU A 43 12.45 12.13 1.61
C LEU A 43 13.85 11.51 1.58
N CYS A 44 14.10 10.55 0.68
CA CYS A 44 15.43 9.97 0.54
C CYS A 44 16.48 11.01 0.12
N ARG A 45 16.12 11.89 -0.82
CA ARG A 45 17.00 12.99 -1.26
C ARG A 45 17.22 14.03 -0.15
N ASP A 46 16.17 14.40 0.57
CA ASP A 46 16.24 15.34 1.70
C ASP A 46 17.14 14.77 2.83
N ALA A 47 17.21 13.45 2.97
CA ALA A 47 18.09 12.74 3.90
C ALA A 47 19.54 12.55 3.38
N GLY A 48 19.88 13.10 2.20
CA GLY A 48 21.22 13.00 1.61
C GLY A 48 21.53 11.66 0.95
N ASN A 49 20.52 10.81 0.72
CA ASN A 49 20.68 9.57 -0.05
C ASN A 49 20.40 9.84 -1.52
N GLU A 50 21.10 9.13 -2.41
CA GLU A 50 20.88 9.26 -3.85
C GLU A 50 19.48 8.81 -4.24
N GLU A 51 19.04 7.64 -3.78
CA GLU A 51 17.75 7.04 -4.12
C GLU A 51 17.21 6.13 -2.98
N PRO A 52 15.88 5.90 -2.91
CA PRO A 52 15.28 4.97 -1.95
C PRO A 52 15.65 3.51 -2.26
N SER A 53 15.73 2.69 -1.21
CA SER A 53 15.90 1.26 -1.38
C SER A 53 14.66 0.62 -2.01
N GLU A 54 14.85 -0.49 -2.73
CA GLU A 54 13.74 -1.27 -3.33
C GLU A 54 12.67 -1.63 -2.28
N ALA A 55 13.10 -2.04 -1.08
CA ALA A 55 12.19 -2.38 0.01
C ALA A 55 11.34 -1.18 0.48
N LEU A 56 11.94 0.02 0.56
CA LEU A 56 11.23 1.23 0.95
C LEU A 56 10.20 1.64 -0.11
N VAL A 57 10.58 1.57 -1.39
CA VAL A 57 9.66 1.84 -2.51
C VAL A 57 8.47 0.89 -2.48
N ILE A 58 8.72 -0.41 -2.29
CA ILE A 58 7.64 -1.41 -2.20
C ILE A 58 6.75 -1.16 -0.99
N ALA A 59 7.32 -0.91 0.19
CA ALA A 59 6.55 -0.71 1.43
C ALA A 59 5.61 0.49 1.32
N ALA A 60 6.09 1.61 0.78
CA ALA A 60 5.27 2.80 0.59
C ALA A 60 4.16 2.55 -0.44
N ASN A 61 4.47 1.86 -1.54
CA ASN A 61 3.48 1.54 -2.57
C ASN A 61 2.50 0.45 -2.16
N ALA A 62 2.77 -0.35 -1.13
CA ALA A 62 1.84 -1.34 -0.60
C ALA A 62 0.87 -0.75 0.43
N GLN A 63 1.05 0.53 0.80
CA GLN A 63 0.15 1.21 1.71
C GLN A 63 -1.25 1.32 1.08
N HIS A 64 -2.26 0.94 1.85
CA HIS A 64 -3.68 0.94 1.45
C HIS A 64 -4.11 -0.11 0.42
N VAL A 65 -3.24 -1.05 0.04
CA VAL A 65 -3.64 -2.16 -0.82
C VAL A 65 -4.82 -2.94 -0.20
N ARG A 66 -5.91 -3.09 -0.95
CA ARG A 66 -7.17 -3.76 -0.55
C ARG A 66 -7.78 -3.28 0.76
N ARG A 67 -7.51 -2.05 1.19
CA ARG A 67 -8.11 -1.49 2.41
C ARG A 67 -9.63 -1.32 2.26
N TRP A 68 -10.11 -1.10 1.05
CA TRP A 68 -11.53 -0.91 0.71
C TRP A 68 -12.37 -2.18 0.85
N ASP A 69 -11.77 -3.38 0.86
CA ASP A 69 -12.50 -4.66 1.04
C ASP A 69 -13.14 -4.80 2.44
N LYS A 70 -12.78 -3.93 3.39
CA LYS A 70 -13.36 -3.90 4.75
C LYS A 70 -13.67 -2.47 5.18
N PRO A 71 -14.69 -1.86 4.57
CA PRO A 71 -14.96 -0.47 4.81
C PRO A 71 -15.48 -0.29 6.25
N ARG A 72 -14.97 0.74 6.95
CA ARG A 72 -15.33 0.99 8.35
C ARG A 72 -16.82 1.30 8.53
N ASN A 73 -17.48 1.83 7.50
CA ASN A 73 -18.88 2.25 7.54
C ASN A 73 -19.87 1.08 7.65
N GLU A 74 -19.46 -0.16 7.36
CA GLU A 74 -20.28 -1.37 7.57
C GLU A 74 -20.42 -1.77 9.05
N TYR A 75 -19.65 -1.13 9.94
CA TYR A 75 -19.64 -1.42 11.36
C TYR A 75 -20.29 -0.27 12.14
N SER A 76 -21.00 -0.60 13.22
CA SER A 76 -21.65 0.40 14.07
C SER A 76 -20.66 1.46 14.58
N MET A 77 -21.15 2.69 14.78
CA MET A 77 -20.35 3.74 15.40
C MET A 77 -20.13 3.43 16.90
N GLY A 78 -18.97 3.85 17.42
CA GLY A 78 -18.56 3.57 18.81
C GLY A 78 -17.54 2.43 18.96
N LEU A 79 -17.17 2.17 20.21
CA LEU A 79 -16.06 1.28 20.56
C LEU A 79 -16.32 -0.18 20.14
N SER A 80 -17.55 -0.66 20.27
CA SER A 80 -17.93 -2.03 19.93
C SER A 80 -17.77 -2.30 18.44
N GLY A 81 -18.32 -1.44 17.58
CA GLY A 81 -18.14 -1.56 16.13
C GLY A 81 -16.69 -1.38 15.68
N TYR A 82 -15.92 -0.50 16.33
CA TYR A 82 -14.48 -0.38 16.09
C TYR A 82 -13.71 -1.67 16.42
N LYS A 83 -13.98 -2.29 17.58
CA LYS A 83 -13.36 -3.56 17.98
C LYS A 83 -13.72 -4.68 16.99
N MET A 84 -14.98 -4.77 16.58
CA MET A 84 -15.44 -5.77 15.60
C MET A 84 -14.75 -5.60 14.25
N TRP A 85 -14.66 -4.37 13.74
CA TRP A 85 -13.93 -4.06 12.50
C TRP A 85 -12.44 -4.42 12.60
N ARG A 86 -11.79 -4.12 13.72
CA ARG A 86 -10.38 -4.47 13.96
C ARG A 86 -10.17 -5.99 14.02
N VAL A 87 -11.05 -6.73 14.68
CA VAL A 87 -10.96 -8.20 14.78
C VAL A 87 -11.24 -8.87 13.43
N SER A 88 -12.23 -8.39 12.68
CA SER A 88 -12.54 -8.93 11.34
C SER A 88 -11.43 -8.64 10.34
N ALA A 89 -10.72 -7.50 10.46
CA ALA A 89 -9.53 -7.20 9.68
C ALA A 89 -8.37 -8.16 10.00
N VAL A 90 -8.15 -8.48 11.28
CA VAL A 90 -7.09 -9.43 11.70
C VAL A 90 -7.36 -10.87 11.25
N ARG A 91 -8.62 -11.32 11.28
CA ARG A 91 -8.99 -12.68 10.84
C ARG A 91 -8.85 -12.89 9.33
N CYS A 92 -8.90 -11.83 8.54
CA CYS A 92 -8.76 -11.92 7.07
C CYS A 92 -7.37 -12.32 6.57
N GLY A 93 -6.36 -12.31 7.45
CA GLY A 93 -5.02 -12.83 7.14
C GLY A 93 -4.79 -14.28 7.55
N ARG A 94 -5.78 -14.94 8.16
CA ARG A 94 -5.66 -16.33 8.64
C ARG A 94 -6.80 -17.18 8.07
N GLY A 95 -6.58 -17.71 6.87
CA GLY A 95 -7.37 -18.80 6.30
C GLY A 95 -8.21 -18.38 5.10
N GLN A 96 -7.71 -18.73 3.92
CA GLN A 96 -8.42 -19.59 2.97
C GLN A 96 -7.37 -20.44 2.25
N GLY A 97 -6.86 -21.44 2.96
CA GLY A 97 -6.30 -22.65 2.36
C GLY A 97 -7.27 -23.75 2.74
N SER A 98 -8.07 -24.19 1.77
CA SER A 98 -8.89 -25.38 1.83
C SER A 98 -8.83 -26.08 0.49
#